data_AF-A0A1Y3XDR4-F1
#
_entry.id   AF-A0A1Y3XDR4-F1
#
_cell.length_a   1.000
_cell.length_b   1.000
_cell.length_c   1.000
_cell.angle_alpha   90.00
_cell.angle_beta   90.00
_cell.angle_gamma   90.00
#
_symmetry.space_group_name_H-M   'P 1'
#
loop_
_entity.id
_entity.type
_entity.pdbx_description
1 polymer ?
#
loop_
_entity_poly.entity_id
_entity_poly.type
_entity_poly.pdbx_seq_one_letter_code
_entity_poly.pdbx_strand_id
1 'polypeptide(L)'
;MKLLSIVKSALASSLRTSPTEKFDLTTVEGIRAIPKTAVAKSIFFSTDQIEYVLQRKATQYKSEGNFDLAIECLRKSNELKQYSHTVYSAKDYYRLVDYLKLARRFDEAREEKAKLDTMFNEKGVSLDLIDECEKRAIPPKNQKNDLVSIGYLGCCCSECAKFRCRVYSYYGKDPRFPRYPDFLKQNPDHCGLMAFPFLFDCQSLSMPSGKELRGASLIKYSNRPFVDDRSAEEKELYEKQIADAEKDRIDRTAYDWLWEYMPEICPKGYGAYRRMRNSNSRNFQRIQQAALEHGFDLLTGTMTK
;
A
#
# COMPACT_ATOMS: atom_id res chain seq x y z
N MET A 1 -44.55 25.64 15.65
CA MET A 1 -43.70 26.35 14.66
C MET A 1 -42.27 26.66 15.14
N LYS A 2 -41.98 26.89 16.43
CA LYS A 2 -40.61 27.16 16.93
C LYS A 2 -39.63 25.96 16.85
N LEU A 3 -40.10 24.71 16.94
CA LEU A 3 -39.21 23.53 16.81
C LEU A 3 -38.66 23.37 15.39
N LEU A 4 -39.47 23.65 14.37
CA LEU A 4 -39.08 23.53 12.96
C LEU A 4 -38.04 24.59 12.54
N SER A 5 -38.04 25.78 13.16
CA SER A 5 -37.01 26.80 12.90
C SER A 5 -35.68 26.47 13.57
N ILE A 6 -35.70 25.85 14.76
CA ILE A 6 -34.50 25.41 15.48
C ILE A 6 -33.86 24.18 14.78
N VAL A 7 -34.68 23.24 14.30
CA VAL A 7 -34.18 22.10 13.53
C VAL A 7 -33.61 22.55 12.18
N LYS A 8 -34.21 23.55 11.52
CA LYS A 8 -33.64 24.14 10.29
C LYS A 8 -32.34 24.92 10.54
N SER A 9 -32.19 25.63 11.67
CA SER A 9 -30.92 26.32 11.98
C SER A 9 -29.81 25.35 12.40
N ALA A 10 -30.16 24.23 13.03
CA ALA A 10 -29.21 23.16 13.36
C ALA A 10 -28.79 22.32 12.14
N LEU A 11 -29.70 22.07 11.18
CA LEU A 11 -29.35 21.43 9.90
C LEU A 11 -28.59 22.37 8.95
N ALA A 12 -28.82 23.69 9.00
CA ALA A 12 -28.03 24.64 8.23
C ALA A 12 -26.58 24.75 8.72
N SER A 13 -26.33 24.42 10.00
CA SER A 13 -25.00 24.36 10.61
C SER A 13 -24.23 23.07 10.30
N SER A 14 -24.83 22.07 9.65
CA SER A 14 -24.22 20.77 9.38
C SER A 14 -23.93 20.49 7.90
N LEU A 15 -24.09 21.48 7.02
CA LEU A 15 -23.46 21.46 5.70
C LEU A 15 -21.95 21.51 5.90
N ARG A 16 -21.30 20.35 5.99
CA ARG A 16 -19.84 20.26 5.92
C ARG A 16 -19.45 20.80 4.56
N THR A 17 -18.93 22.03 4.52
CA THR A 17 -18.31 22.56 3.33
C THR A 17 -17.16 21.63 2.95
N SER A 18 -17.18 21.21 1.69
CA SER A 18 -16.14 20.32 1.16
C SER A 18 -14.78 21.02 1.27
N PRO A 19 -13.66 20.30 1.46
CA PRO A 19 -12.35 20.95 1.55
C PRO A 19 -12.00 21.80 0.33
N THR A 20 -12.56 21.45 -0.83
CA THR A 20 -12.46 22.22 -2.09
C THR A 20 -13.16 23.58 -2.05
N GLU A 21 -14.16 23.77 -1.19
CA GLU A 21 -14.83 25.06 -0.98
C GLU A 21 -14.13 25.89 0.12
N LYS A 22 -13.31 25.25 0.95
CA LYS A 22 -12.68 25.85 2.13
C LYS A 22 -11.26 26.37 1.86
N PHE A 23 -10.53 25.73 0.96
CA PHE A 23 -9.14 26.08 0.65
C PHE A 23 -8.98 26.36 -0.83
N ASP A 24 -8.14 27.34 -1.16
CA ASP A 24 -7.74 27.59 -2.54
C ASP A 24 -6.73 26.53 -2.99
N LEU A 25 -7.18 25.66 -3.90
CA LEU A 25 -6.36 24.61 -4.51
C LEU A 25 -5.89 24.98 -5.92
N THR A 26 -6.21 26.19 -6.39
CA THR A 26 -5.93 26.65 -7.76
C THR A 26 -4.59 27.40 -7.89
N THR A 27 -3.99 27.75 -6.76
CA THR A 27 -2.69 28.43 -6.69
C THR A 27 -1.69 27.65 -5.83
N VAL A 28 -0.40 27.82 -6.09
CA VAL A 28 0.67 27.19 -5.30
C VAL A 28 0.64 27.71 -3.86
N GLU A 29 0.44 29.02 -3.71
CA GLU A 29 0.38 29.71 -2.43
C GLU A 29 -0.82 29.22 -1.61
N GLY A 30 -1.99 29.07 -2.24
CA GLY A 30 -3.20 28.53 -1.61
C GLY A 30 -3.01 27.11 -1.08
N ILE A 31 -2.41 26.22 -1.90
CA ILE A 31 -2.11 24.84 -1.49
C ILE A 31 -1.12 24.84 -0.31
N ARG A 32 -0.06 25.64 -0.36
CA ARG A 32 0.95 25.72 0.69
C ARG A 32 0.41 26.28 2.00
N ALA A 33 -0.57 27.18 1.95
CA ALA A 33 -1.20 27.81 3.10
C ALA A 33 -2.11 26.86 3.92
N ILE A 34 -2.42 25.66 3.42
CA ILE A 34 -3.28 24.71 4.13
C ILE A 34 -2.61 24.32 5.46
N PRO A 35 -3.27 24.61 6.61
CA PRO A 35 -2.70 24.36 7.92
C PRO A 35 -2.84 22.88 8.29
N LYS A 36 -1.91 22.40 9.13
CA LYS A 36 -1.93 21.03 9.66
C LYS A 36 -3.21 20.68 10.42
N THR A 37 -3.84 21.69 11.03
CA THR A 37 -5.13 21.57 11.74
C THR A 37 -6.32 21.28 10.81
N ALA A 38 -6.13 21.38 9.49
CA ALA A 38 -7.15 21.02 8.51
C ALA A 38 -7.38 19.50 8.42
N VAL A 39 -6.43 18.69 8.90
CA VAL A 39 -6.54 17.23 8.89
C VAL A 39 -7.60 16.79 9.91
N ALA A 40 -8.64 16.14 9.41
CA ALA A 40 -9.74 15.69 10.26
C ALA A 40 -9.26 14.52 11.14
N LYS A 41 -9.56 14.59 12.44
CA LYS A 41 -9.33 13.49 13.41
C LYS A 41 -10.42 12.40 13.28
N SER A 42 -10.78 12.05 12.06
CA SER A 42 -11.73 10.97 11.78
C SER A 42 -10.96 9.65 11.66
N ILE A 43 -11.41 8.64 12.38
CA ILE A 43 -10.88 7.27 12.29
C ILE A 43 -11.33 6.60 10.98
N PHE A 44 -12.46 7.02 10.42
CA PHE A 44 -12.98 6.49 9.17
C PHE A 44 -12.42 7.28 7.98
N PHE A 45 -11.90 6.55 6.99
CA PHE A 45 -11.53 7.10 5.70
C PHE A 45 -12.74 7.82 5.09
N SER A 46 -12.56 9.09 4.75
CA SER A 46 -13.58 9.90 4.11
C SER A 46 -12.99 10.52 2.86
N THR A 47 -13.78 10.56 1.79
CA THR A 47 -13.46 11.28 0.56
C THR A 47 -13.29 12.78 0.78
N ASP A 48 -13.69 13.28 1.95
CA ASP A 48 -13.65 14.69 2.32
C ASP A 48 -12.43 15.01 3.19
N GLN A 49 -11.50 14.08 3.40
CA GLN A 49 -10.22 14.37 4.03
C GLN A 49 -9.35 15.20 3.08
N ILE A 50 -8.78 16.30 3.57
CA ILE A 50 -8.05 17.27 2.75
C ILE A 50 -6.86 16.63 2.02
N GLU A 51 -6.13 15.74 2.68
CA GLU A 51 -5.01 15.01 2.10
C GLU A 51 -5.43 14.09 0.95
N TYR A 52 -6.64 13.52 1.00
CA TYR A 52 -7.21 12.72 -0.08
C TYR A 52 -7.73 13.62 -1.22
N VAL A 53 -8.38 14.74 -0.90
CA VAL A 53 -8.81 15.74 -1.88
C VAL A 53 -7.61 16.26 -2.67
N LEU A 54 -6.49 16.56 -2.00
CA LEU A 54 -5.23 16.95 -2.65
C LEU A 54 -4.72 15.86 -3.60
N GLN A 55 -4.78 14.59 -3.21
CA GLN A 55 -4.40 13.48 -4.10
C GLN A 55 -5.28 13.37 -5.36
N ARG A 56 -6.58 13.67 -5.23
CA ARG A 56 -7.53 13.69 -6.36
C ARG A 56 -7.27 14.88 -7.27
N LYS A 57 -7.05 16.07 -6.69
CA LYS A 57 -6.72 17.29 -7.43
C LYS A 57 -5.38 17.18 -8.15
N ALA A 58 -4.38 16.53 -7.55
CA ALA A 58 -3.14 16.20 -8.25
C ALA A 58 -3.37 15.34 -9.50
N THR A 59 -4.28 14.37 -9.47
CA THR A 59 -4.66 13.59 -10.67
C THR A 59 -5.24 14.48 -11.75
N GLN A 60 -6.14 15.39 -11.37
CA GLN A 60 -6.79 16.31 -12.29
C GLN A 60 -5.77 17.27 -12.93
N TYR A 61 -4.96 17.96 -12.14
CA TYR A 61 -3.95 18.87 -12.65
C TYR A 61 -2.92 18.17 -13.55
N LYS A 62 -2.53 16.93 -13.22
CA LYS A 62 -1.69 16.12 -14.12
C LYS A 62 -2.37 15.88 -15.46
N SER A 63 -3.65 15.50 -15.48
CA SER A 63 -4.36 15.27 -16.76
C SER A 63 -4.52 16.54 -17.59
N GLU A 64 -4.55 17.70 -16.94
CA GLU A 64 -4.57 19.03 -17.57
C GLU A 64 -3.16 19.51 -17.98
N GLY A 65 -2.10 18.75 -17.66
CA GLY A 65 -0.71 19.11 -17.94
C GLY A 65 -0.09 20.11 -16.96
N ASN A 66 -0.82 20.53 -15.92
CA ASN A 66 -0.33 21.44 -14.90
C ASN A 66 0.44 20.69 -13.82
N PHE A 67 1.69 20.35 -14.12
CA PHE A 67 2.53 19.58 -13.20
C PHE A 67 2.91 20.36 -11.94
N ASP A 68 3.04 21.68 -11.99
CA ASP A 68 3.41 22.48 -10.82
C ASP A 68 2.34 22.40 -9.72
N LEU A 69 1.07 22.64 -10.06
CA LEU A 69 -0.03 22.49 -9.09
C LEU A 69 -0.19 21.03 -8.64
N ALA A 70 0.00 20.07 -9.55
CA ALA A 70 -0.11 18.66 -9.22
C ALA A 70 0.96 18.21 -8.20
N ILE A 71 2.21 18.63 -8.40
CA ILE A 71 3.34 18.35 -7.52
C ILE A 71 3.12 19.02 -6.16
N GLU A 72 2.70 20.29 -6.13
CA GLU A 72 2.45 21.01 -4.87
C GLU A 72 1.30 20.38 -4.07
N CYS A 73 0.23 19.92 -4.74
CA CYS A 73 -0.82 19.14 -4.08
C CYS A 73 -0.26 17.88 -3.41
N LEU A 74 0.64 17.14 -4.07
CA LEU A 74 1.24 15.93 -3.51
C LEU A 74 2.22 16.22 -2.38
N ARG A 75 3.03 17.29 -2.49
CA ARG A 75 3.91 17.76 -1.41
C ARG A 75 3.10 18.08 -0.15
N LYS A 76 2.05 18.89 -0.30
CA LYS A 76 1.17 19.22 0.83
C LYS A 76 0.44 17.99 1.35
N SER A 77 -0.04 17.10 0.48
CA SER A 77 -0.65 15.84 0.90
C SER A 77 0.32 15.03 1.76
N ASN A 78 1.56 14.82 1.32
CA ASN A 78 2.59 14.10 2.09
C ASN A 78 2.90 14.79 3.44
N GLU A 79 2.95 16.12 3.47
CA GLU A 79 3.08 16.88 4.71
C GLU A 79 1.90 16.63 5.66
N LEU A 80 0.67 16.57 5.15
CA LEU A 80 -0.52 16.42 5.98
C LEU A 80 -0.76 14.98 6.46
N LYS A 81 -0.35 13.98 5.67
CA LYS A 81 -0.49 12.55 6.01
C LYS A 81 0.13 12.19 7.36
N GLN A 82 1.23 12.84 7.75
CA GLN A 82 1.88 12.61 9.05
C GLN A 82 1.00 13.01 10.25
N TYR A 83 -0.06 13.79 10.04
CA TYR A 83 -1.03 14.20 11.06
C TYR A 83 -2.39 13.50 10.88
N SER A 84 -2.54 12.66 9.85
CA SER A 84 -3.78 11.95 9.57
C SER A 84 -3.93 10.72 10.45
N HIS A 85 -5.18 10.39 10.78
CA HIS A 85 -5.53 9.11 11.39
C HIS A 85 -5.82 8.04 10.31
N THR A 86 -5.86 8.46 9.04
CA THR A 86 -5.89 7.59 7.87
C THR A 86 -4.48 7.17 7.52
N VAL A 87 -4.34 5.97 6.98
CA VAL A 87 -3.04 5.38 6.76
C VAL A 87 -2.77 5.11 5.31
N TYR A 88 -1.55 5.46 4.97
CA TYR A 88 -1.05 5.57 3.64
C TYR A 88 0.15 4.65 3.50
N SER A 89 0.15 3.87 2.43
CA SER A 89 1.25 3.00 2.07
C SER A 89 2.44 3.82 1.58
N ALA A 90 3.64 3.22 1.56
CA ALA A 90 4.81 3.87 0.97
C ALA A 90 4.55 4.35 -0.47
N LYS A 91 3.81 3.55 -1.25
CA LYS A 91 3.40 3.90 -2.62
C LYS A 91 2.63 5.23 -2.69
N ASP A 92 1.80 5.55 -1.70
CA ASP A 92 1.06 6.81 -1.67
C ASP A 92 1.98 8.03 -1.50
N TYR A 93 3.15 7.86 -0.87
CA TYR A 93 4.17 8.90 -0.75
C TYR A 93 5.03 8.99 -2.01
N TYR A 94 5.49 7.85 -2.54
CA TYR A 94 6.32 7.80 -3.77
C TYR A 94 5.59 8.32 -5.01
N ARG A 95 4.27 8.47 -4.97
CA ARG A 95 3.51 9.12 -6.03
C ARG A 95 4.01 10.54 -6.36
N LEU A 96 4.56 11.26 -5.38
CA LEU A 96 5.23 12.55 -5.60
C LEU A 96 6.49 12.39 -6.48
N VAL A 97 7.32 11.39 -6.20
CA VAL A 97 8.52 11.06 -6.98
C VAL A 97 8.14 10.75 -8.43
N ASP A 98 7.09 9.97 -8.64
CA ASP A 98 6.60 9.65 -9.99
C ASP A 98 6.19 10.92 -10.76
N TYR A 99 5.51 11.87 -10.10
CA TYR A 99 5.08 13.11 -10.74
C TYR A 99 6.26 14.05 -11.05
N LEU A 100 7.27 14.09 -10.18
CA LEU A 100 8.51 14.82 -10.44
C LEU A 100 9.22 14.26 -11.68
N LYS A 101 9.31 12.94 -11.83
CA LYS A 101 9.86 12.29 -13.04
C LYS A 101 9.05 12.62 -14.29
N LEU A 102 7.72 12.55 -14.22
CA LEU A 102 6.84 12.91 -15.34
C LEU A 102 7.03 14.38 -15.76
N ALA A 103 7.27 15.27 -14.81
CA ALA A 103 7.59 16.68 -15.03
C ALA A 103 9.07 16.94 -15.42
N ARG A 104 9.88 15.88 -15.59
CA ARG A 104 11.33 15.95 -15.89
C ARG A 104 12.19 16.64 -14.83
N ARG A 105 11.72 16.66 -13.59
CA ARG A 105 12.44 17.21 -12.42
C ARG A 105 13.19 16.07 -11.71
N PHE A 106 14.15 15.46 -12.41
CA PHE A 106 14.80 14.22 -11.98
C PHE A 106 15.68 14.39 -10.74
N ASP A 107 16.38 15.52 -10.60
CA ASP A 107 17.17 15.84 -9.40
C ASP A 107 16.27 15.91 -8.15
N GLU A 108 15.17 16.66 -8.23
CA GLU A 108 14.19 16.74 -7.15
C GLU A 108 13.55 15.37 -6.86
N ALA A 109 13.31 14.55 -7.89
CA ALA A 109 12.79 13.20 -7.72
C ALA A 109 13.78 12.31 -6.94
N ARG A 110 15.09 12.41 -7.22
CA ARG A 110 16.14 11.69 -6.49
C ARG A 110 16.23 12.15 -5.04
N GLU A 111 16.25 13.45 -4.81
CA GLU A 111 16.27 14.02 -3.46
C GLU A 111 15.06 13.58 -2.62
N GLU A 112 13.86 13.69 -3.19
CA GLU A 112 12.63 13.30 -2.50
C GLU A 112 12.58 11.79 -2.26
N LYS A 113 13.02 10.98 -3.23
CA LYS A 113 13.13 9.53 -3.06
C LYS A 113 14.08 9.19 -1.92
N ALA A 114 15.25 9.83 -1.85
CA ALA A 114 16.23 9.59 -0.78
C ALA A 114 15.65 9.96 0.60
N LYS A 115 14.89 11.08 0.70
CA LYS A 115 14.18 11.46 1.93
C LYS A 115 13.13 10.42 2.33
N LEU A 116 12.32 9.95 1.38
CA LEU A 116 11.31 8.93 1.64
C LEU A 116 11.96 7.58 2.02
N ASP A 117 12.98 7.14 1.30
CA ASP A 117 13.74 5.93 1.61
C ASP A 117 14.33 6.00 3.03
N THR A 118 14.90 7.15 3.41
CA THR A 118 15.40 7.39 4.77
C THR A 118 14.27 7.36 5.78
N MET A 119 13.14 8.03 5.51
CA MET A 119 11.95 8.02 6.36
C MET A 119 11.40 6.60 6.57
N PHE A 120 11.41 5.74 5.55
CA PHE A 120 10.94 4.36 5.68
C PHE A 120 11.99 3.40 6.25
N ASN A 121 13.28 3.65 6.02
CA ASN A 121 14.39 2.84 6.55
C ASN A 121 14.73 3.16 8.02
N GLU A 122 14.92 4.43 8.38
CA GLU A 122 15.27 4.86 9.75
C GLU A 122 14.12 4.68 10.70
N LYS A 123 12.91 4.98 10.23
CA LYS A 123 11.74 4.67 11.03
C LYS A 123 11.43 3.18 11.05
N GLY A 124 12.16 2.34 10.30
CA GLY A 124 12.15 0.87 10.38
C GLY A 124 10.80 0.21 10.20
N VAL A 125 9.81 0.89 9.62
CA VAL A 125 8.44 0.46 9.79
C VAL A 125 7.55 0.89 8.62
N SER A 126 6.72 -0.08 8.26
CA SER A 126 5.27 -0.01 8.07
C SER A 126 4.44 0.97 8.95
N LEU A 127 5.02 2.08 9.46
CA LEU A 127 4.43 2.98 10.47
C LEU A 127 3.25 3.71 9.82
N ASP A 128 2.00 3.60 10.25
CA ASP A 128 1.53 3.51 11.63
C ASP A 128 0.33 2.54 11.81
N LEU A 129 -0.13 1.80 10.77
CA LEU A 129 -1.22 0.82 10.92
C LEU A 129 -0.82 -0.62 11.07
N ILE A 130 0.35 -1.10 10.63
CA ILE A 130 0.66 -2.47 11.02
C ILE A 130 0.76 -2.51 12.54
N ASP A 131 1.37 -1.48 13.16
CA ASP A 131 1.33 -1.34 14.61
C ASP A 131 -0.10 -1.07 15.18
N GLU A 132 -0.94 -0.19 14.60
CA GLU A 132 -2.31 0.04 15.14
C GLU A 132 -3.36 -1.03 14.80
N CYS A 133 -3.39 -1.56 13.58
CA CYS A 133 -4.24 -2.70 13.19
C CYS A 133 -3.78 -3.98 13.87
N GLU A 134 -2.47 -4.22 14.07
CA GLU A 134 -2.03 -5.32 14.92
C GLU A 134 -2.37 -5.07 16.38
N LYS A 135 -2.18 -3.87 16.93
CA LYS A 135 -2.66 -3.54 18.29
C LYS A 135 -4.18 -3.74 18.43
N ARG A 136 -4.96 -3.51 17.37
CA ARG A 136 -6.42 -3.74 17.35
C ARG A 136 -6.79 -5.20 17.10
N ALA A 137 -5.97 -5.95 16.36
CA ALA A 137 -6.20 -7.36 16.04
C ALA A 137 -5.67 -8.31 17.13
N ILE A 138 -4.68 -7.86 17.90
CA ILE A 138 -4.14 -8.55 19.06
C ILE A 138 -5.03 -8.23 20.26
N PRO A 139 -5.65 -9.25 20.88
CA PRO A 139 -6.43 -9.03 22.09
C PRO A 139 -5.58 -8.38 23.19
N PRO A 140 -6.11 -7.40 23.95
CA PRO A 140 -5.43 -6.87 25.12
C PRO A 140 -5.02 -7.95 26.12
N LYS A 141 -3.82 -7.82 26.71
CA LYS A 141 -3.28 -8.82 27.65
C LYS A 141 -4.17 -9.04 28.89
N ASN A 142 -5.00 -8.08 29.28
CA ASN A 142 -5.94 -8.20 30.40
C ASN A 142 -7.26 -8.92 30.04
N GLN A 143 -7.57 -9.14 28.76
CA GLN A 143 -8.77 -9.88 28.37
C GLN A 143 -8.59 -11.38 28.58
N LYS A 144 -9.70 -12.07 28.88
CA LYS A 144 -9.71 -13.53 29.04
C LYS A 144 -9.45 -14.23 27.71
N ASN A 145 -10.06 -13.75 26.63
CA ASN A 145 -9.85 -14.27 25.29
C ASN A 145 -8.55 -13.71 24.71
N ASP A 146 -7.65 -14.58 24.30
CA ASP A 146 -6.43 -14.22 23.57
C ASP A 146 -6.30 -14.94 22.22
N LEU A 147 -7.41 -15.47 21.71
CA LEU A 147 -7.40 -16.21 20.46
C LEU A 147 -7.33 -15.26 19.27
N VAL A 148 -6.47 -15.63 18.31
CA VAL A 148 -6.37 -14.98 17.01
C VAL A 148 -6.43 -16.02 15.91
N SER A 149 -7.06 -15.70 14.79
CA SER A 149 -7.09 -16.53 13.60
C SER A 149 -6.21 -15.94 12.50
N ILE A 150 -5.59 -16.81 11.74
CA ILE A 150 -4.96 -16.48 10.46
C ILE A 150 -5.73 -17.21 9.38
N GLY A 151 -6.21 -16.44 8.40
CA GLY A 151 -6.96 -16.96 7.26
C GLY A 151 -6.10 -17.74 6.27
N TYR A 152 -6.73 -18.17 5.19
CA TYR A 152 -6.02 -18.73 4.05
C TYR A 152 -5.38 -17.63 3.22
N LEU A 153 -4.17 -17.92 2.72
CA LEU A 153 -3.44 -17.07 1.79
C LEU A 153 -2.79 -17.96 0.73
N GLY A 154 -3.33 -17.93 -0.49
CA GLY A 154 -2.99 -18.87 -1.57
C GLY A 154 -1.69 -18.59 -2.32
N CYS A 155 -0.99 -17.51 -2.01
CA CYS A 155 0.21 -17.06 -2.74
C CYS A 155 1.31 -16.60 -1.78
N CYS A 156 1.60 -17.41 -0.76
CA CYS A 156 2.62 -17.11 0.23
C CYS A 156 3.89 -17.96 0.07
N CYS A 157 4.95 -17.56 0.76
CA CYS A 157 6.19 -18.33 0.82
C CYS A 157 6.01 -19.63 1.63
N SER A 158 7.02 -20.53 1.55
CA SER A 158 7.03 -21.80 2.29
C SER A 158 6.96 -21.62 3.81
N GLU A 159 7.53 -20.54 4.34
CA GLU A 159 7.52 -20.25 5.77
C GLU A 159 6.13 -19.85 6.24
N CYS A 160 5.50 -18.89 5.55
CA CYS A 160 4.15 -18.42 5.83
C CYS A 160 3.09 -19.53 5.70
N ALA A 161 3.26 -20.44 4.75
CA ALA A 161 2.36 -21.57 4.55
C ALA A 161 2.16 -22.43 5.80
N LYS A 162 3.19 -22.56 6.65
CA LYS A 162 3.12 -23.34 7.89
C LYS A 162 2.12 -22.76 8.89
N PHE A 163 1.88 -21.46 8.82
CA PHE A 163 1.16 -20.71 9.84
C PHE A 163 -0.27 -20.30 9.46
N ARG A 164 -0.64 -20.40 8.18
CA ARG A 164 -1.98 -20.03 7.67
C ARG A 164 -3.08 -21.00 8.12
N CYS A 165 -4.34 -20.61 7.92
CA CYS A 165 -5.52 -21.41 8.24
C CYS A 165 -5.45 -22.01 9.66
N ARG A 166 -5.26 -21.17 10.68
CA ARG A 166 -5.04 -21.65 12.04
C ARG A 166 -5.52 -20.65 13.07
N VAL A 167 -6.03 -21.15 14.19
CA VAL A 167 -6.29 -20.36 15.40
C VAL A 167 -5.16 -20.59 16.39
N TYR A 168 -4.69 -19.51 16.99
CA TYR A 168 -3.62 -19.48 17.97
C TYR A 168 -4.09 -18.85 19.26
N SER A 169 -3.47 -19.24 20.37
CA SER A 169 -3.49 -18.44 21.60
C SER A 169 -2.32 -17.47 21.57
N TYR A 170 -2.60 -16.16 21.54
CA TYR A 170 -1.59 -15.13 21.33
C TYR A 170 -0.56 -15.06 22.48
N TYR A 171 -1.04 -15.06 23.72
CA TYR A 171 -0.19 -15.07 24.90
C TYR A 171 -0.01 -16.49 25.48
N GLY A 172 -0.71 -17.48 24.95
CA GLY A 172 -0.71 -18.86 25.45
C GLY A 172 -1.65 -19.08 26.64
N LYS A 173 -2.70 -18.27 26.80
CA LYS A 173 -3.69 -18.43 27.88
C LYS A 173 -4.64 -19.60 27.64
N ASP A 174 -4.92 -19.93 26.38
CA ASP A 174 -5.81 -21.03 26.00
C ASP A 174 -4.99 -22.22 25.51
N PRO A 175 -4.78 -23.25 26.34
CA PRO A 175 -3.92 -24.39 26.01
C PRO A 175 -4.54 -25.31 24.95
N ARG A 176 -5.80 -25.09 24.54
CA ARG A 176 -6.43 -25.85 23.46
C ARG A 176 -5.81 -25.51 22.10
N PHE A 177 -5.19 -24.33 21.97
CA PHE A 177 -4.62 -23.84 20.72
C PHE A 177 -3.09 -23.70 20.84
N PRO A 178 -2.36 -23.82 19.72
CA PRO A 178 -0.92 -23.56 19.74
C PRO A 178 -0.64 -22.10 20.09
N ARG A 179 0.53 -21.86 20.69
CA ARG A 179 1.03 -20.52 20.96
C ARG A 179 1.30 -19.78 19.65
N TYR A 180 0.98 -18.49 19.61
CA TYR A 180 1.27 -17.66 18.43
C TYR A 180 2.78 -17.58 18.15
N PRO A 181 3.23 -17.92 16.92
CA PRO A 181 4.66 -18.02 16.57
C PRO A 181 5.41 -16.70 16.72
N ASP A 182 6.64 -16.76 17.23
CA ASP A 182 7.49 -15.57 17.35
C ASP A 182 7.91 -15.03 15.96
N PHE A 183 8.04 -15.90 14.96
CA PHE A 183 8.28 -15.49 13.57
C PHE A 183 7.26 -14.45 13.08
N LEU A 184 5.97 -14.68 13.37
CA LEU A 184 4.90 -13.77 12.96
C LEU A 184 4.85 -12.49 13.80
N LYS A 185 5.37 -12.49 15.02
CA LYS A 185 5.50 -11.27 15.84
C LYS A 185 6.64 -10.38 15.33
N GLN A 186 7.70 -10.99 14.83
CA GLN A 186 8.88 -10.29 14.31
C GLN A 186 8.69 -9.84 12.86
N ASN A 187 7.89 -10.58 12.10
CA ASN A 187 7.55 -10.31 10.71
C ASN A 187 6.03 -10.17 10.60
N PRO A 188 5.46 -9.15 11.25
CA PRO A 188 4.05 -8.84 11.12
C PRO A 188 3.72 -8.70 9.64
N ASP A 189 2.59 -9.25 9.20
CA ASP A 189 2.11 -9.17 7.80
C ASP A 189 2.94 -9.86 6.71
N HIS A 190 3.98 -10.65 7.01
CA HIS A 190 4.81 -11.26 5.97
C HIS A 190 3.98 -12.05 4.93
N CYS A 191 4.19 -11.74 3.64
CA CYS A 191 3.37 -12.19 2.50
C CYS A 191 1.88 -11.79 2.53
N GLY A 192 1.45 -10.92 3.45
CA GLY A 192 0.05 -10.56 3.70
C GLY A 192 -0.64 -11.42 4.76
N LEU A 193 0.10 -12.21 5.56
CA LEU A 193 -0.49 -12.98 6.66
C LEU A 193 -0.91 -12.07 7.80
N MET A 194 -2.21 -11.79 7.87
CA MET A 194 -2.80 -10.99 8.95
C MET A 194 -3.47 -11.87 9.99
N ALA A 195 -3.26 -11.52 11.26
CA ALA A 195 -4.01 -12.08 12.38
C ALA A 195 -5.28 -11.26 12.62
N PHE A 196 -6.36 -11.93 13.05
CA PHE A 196 -7.62 -11.30 13.44
C PHE A 196 -8.09 -11.85 14.79
N PRO A 197 -8.77 -11.04 15.63
CA PRO A 197 -9.35 -11.54 16.87
C PRO A 197 -10.33 -12.69 16.58
N PHE A 198 -10.24 -13.77 17.35
CA PHE A 198 -11.07 -14.94 17.18
C PHE A 198 -11.94 -15.22 18.40
N LEU A 199 -13.25 -15.42 18.21
CA LEU A 199 -14.21 -15.78 19.23
C LEU A 199 -14.64 -17.24 19.05
N PHE A 200 -14.07 -18.14 19.85
CA PHE A 200 -14.18 -19.59 19.67
C PHE A 200 -15.61 -20.13 19.52
N ASP A 201 -16.54 -19.63 20.32
CA ASP A 201 -17.93 -20.12 20.34
C ASP A 201 -18.82 -19.47 19.27
N CYS A 202 -18.36 -18.39 18.65
CA CYS A 202 -19.16 -17.62 17.68
C CYS A 202 -18.68 -17.81 16.24
N GLN A 203 -17.38 -17.98 16.04
CA GLN A 203 -16.76 -17.97 14.73
C GLN A 203 -16.37 -19.37 14.25
N SER A 204 -16.26 -19.51 12.94
CA SER A 204 -15.63 -20.65 12.28
C SER A 204 -14.37 -20.23 11.56
N LEU A 205 -13.50 -21.20 11.31
CA LEU A 205 -12.38 -21.02 10.38
C LEU A 205 -12.81 -21.53 9.01
N SER A 206 -12.86 -20.62 8.04
CA SER A 206 -13.18 -20.94 6.66
C SER A 206 -11.95 -21.52 5.95
N MET A 207 -12.13 -22.68 5.33
CA MET A 207 -11.09 -23.37 4.57
C MET A 207 -11.19 -23.02 3.08
N PRO A 208 -10.10 -23.18 2.30
CA PRO A 208 -10.12 -22.95 0.85
C PRO A 208 -11.14 -23.81 0.10
N SER A 209 -11.44 -24.98 0.65
CA SER A 209 -12.47 -25.89 0.12
C SER A 209 -13.90 -25.42 0.36
N GLY A 210 -14.11 -24.28 1.03
CA GLY A 210 -15.42 -23.80 1.49
C GLY A 210 -15.92 -24.49 2.76
N LYS A 211 -15.15 -25.42 3.33
CA LYS A 211 -15.50 -26.09 4.59
C LYS A 211 -15.28 -25.13 5.77
N GLU A 212 -16.28 -25.04 6.65
CA GLU A 212 -16.19 -24.29 7.90
C GLU A 212 -15.81 -25.23 9.06
N LEU A 213 -14.75 -24.89 9.81
CA LEU A 213 -14.33 -25.64 10.99
C LEU A 213 -14.80 -24.96 12.27
N ARG A 214 -15.38 -25.75 13.19
CA ARG A 214 -15.87 -25.31 14.51
C ARG A 214 -15.54 -26.32 15.60
N GLY A 215 -15.57 -25.86 16.85
CA GLY A 215 -15.46 -26.72 18.04
C GLY A 215 -14.23 -27.63 18.03
N ALA A 216 -14.42 -28.91 18.34
CA ALA A 216 -13.34 -29.89 18.41
C ALA A 216 -12.58 -30.08 17.09
N SER A 217 -13.27 -29.98 15.93
CA SER A 217 -12.63 -30.12 14.61
C SER A 217 -11.65 -28.96 14.34
N LEU A 218 -12.00 -27.75 14.76
CA LEU A 218 -11.16 -26.56 14.67
C LEU A 218 -9.93 -26.69 15.58
N ILE A 219 -10.12 -27.14 16.82
CA ILE A 219 -9.02 -27.38 17.77
C ILE A 219 -8.04 -28.39 17.19
N LYS A 220 -8.53 -29.54 16.71
CA LYS A 220 -7.69 -30.58 16.10
C LYS A 220 -6.93 -30.05 14.90
N TYR A 221 -7.60 -29.34 13.99
CA TYR A 221 -6.98 -28.78 12.79
C TYR A 221 -5.94 -27.71 13.12
N SER A 222 -6.20 -26.89 14.15
CA SER A 222 -5.29 -25.85 14.58
C SER A 222 -4.05 -26.39 15.29
N ASN A 223 -4.03 -27.66 15.71
CA ASN A 223 -2.86 -28.32 16.30
C ASN A 223 -2.11 -29.26 15.33
N ARG A 224 -2.42 -29.19 14.03
CA ARG A 224 -1.69 -29.95 12.99
C ARG A 224 -0.20 -29.55 12.94
N PRO A 225 0.72 -30.38 12.42
CA PRO A 225 2.12 -30.00 12.25
C PRO A 225 2.31 -28.66 11.49
N PHE A 226 3.42 -27.97 11.77
CA PHE A 226 3.81 -26.72 11.09
C PHE A 226 4.65 -27.05 9.85
N VAL A 227 3.98 -27.48 8.78
CA VAL A 227 4.62 -27.89 7.52
C VAL A 227 4.09 -27.05 6.36
N ASP A 228 4.90 -26.88 5.31
CA ASP A 228 4.47 -26.21 4.08
C ASP A 228 3.41 -27.08 3.39
N ASP A 229 2.15 -26.64 3.47
CA ASP A 229 0.99 -27.33 2.91
C ASP A 229 0.56 -26.76 1.54
N ARG A 230 1.42 -25.97 0.88
CA ARG A 230 1.11 -25.40 -0.43
C ARG A 230 0.98 -26.47 -1.50
N SER A 231 -0.07 -26.33 -2.31
CA SER A 231 -0.24 -27.10 -3.54
C SER A 231 0.82 -26.72 -4.58
N ALA A 232 0.94 -27.52 -5.64
CA ALA A 232 1.85 -27.21 -6.75
C ALA A 232 1.44 -25.89 -7.43
N GLU A 233 0.13 -25.67 -7.60
CA GLU A 233 -0.43 -24.46 -8.20
C GLU A 233 -0.13 -23.22 -7.34
N GLU A 234 -0.18 -23.33 -6.01
CA GLU A 234 0.16 -22.22 -5.11
C GLU A 234 1.64 -21.85 -5.17
N LYS A 235 2.52 -22.85 -5.31
CA LYS A 235 3.96 -22.63 -5.49
C LYS A 235 4.24 -21.92 -6.80
N GLU A 236 3.64 -22.39 -7.89
CA GLU A 236 3.76 -21.75 -9.22
C GLU A 236 3.23 -20.31 -9.19
N LEU A 237 2.07 -20.08 -8.55
CA LEU A 237 1.50 -18.74 -8.43
C LEU A 237 2.43 -17.80 -7.64
N TYR A 238 3.03 -18.27 -6.55
CA TYR A 238 3.97 -17.48 -5.76
C TYR A 238 5.24 -17.14 -6.56
N GLU A 239 5.82 -18.10 -7.26
CA GLU A 239 6.98 -17.88 -8.14
C GLU A 239 6.66 -16.88 -9.25
N LYS A 240 5.49 -17.02 -9.87
CA LYS A 240 5.01 -16.07 -10.88
C LYS A 240 4.86 -14.66 -10.31
N GLN A 241 4.32 -14.49 -9.10
CA GLN A 241 4.20 -13.18 -8.46
C GLN A 241 5.56 -12.53 -8.21
N ILE A 242 6.56 -13.29 -7.74
CA ILE A 242 7.92 -12.79 -7.57
C ILE A 242 8.50 -12.36 -8.92
N ALA A 243 8.38 -13.21 -9.95
CA ALA A 243 8.90 -12.93 -11.28
C ALA A 243 8.23 -11.70 -11.92
N ASP A 244 6.90 -11.57 -11.78
CA ASP A 244 6.14 -10.42 -12.29
C ASP A 244 6.51 -9.13 -11.55
N ALA A 245 6.72 -9.18 -10.24
CA ALA A 245 7.16 -8.03 -9.44
C ALA A 245 8.58 -7.58 -9.82
N GLU A 246 9.50 -8.53 -9.98
CA GLU A 246 10.87 -8.24 -10.41
C GLU A 246 10.90 -7.68 -11.84
N LYS A 247 10.11 -8.28 -12.75
CA LYS A 247 9.96 -7.77 -14.11
C LYS A 247 9.40 -6.35 -14.13
N ASP A 248 8.39 -6.03 -13.31
CA ASP A 248 7.85 -4.66 -13.21
C ASP A 248 8.89 -3.69 -12.64
N ARG A 249 9.70 -4.12 -11.66
CA ARG A 249 10.82 -3.32 -11.10
C ARG A 249 11.84 -2.97 -12.18
N ILE A 250 12.27 -3.97 -12.95
CA ILE A 250 13.21 -3.79 -14.07
C ILE A 250 12.60 -2.91 -15.16
N ASP A 251 11.37 -3.20 -15.59
CA ASP A 251 10.63 -2.44 -16.59
C ASP A 251 10.53 -0.95 -16.21
N ARG A 252 10.21 -0.65 -14.95
CA ARG A 252 10.13 0.74 -14.45
C ARG A 252 11.48 1.42 -14.45
N THR A 253 12.50 0.75 -13.97
CA THR A 253 13.87 1.30 -13.92
C THR A 253 14.35 1.65 -15.33
N ALA A 254 14.16 0.73 -16.28
CA ALA A 254 14.52 0.94 -17.68
C ALA A 254 13.69 2.07 -18.33
N TYR A 255 12.39 2.14 -18.04
CA TYR A 255 11.54 3.22 -18.54
C TYR A 255 11.95 4.58 -18.00
N ASP A 256 12.20 4.70 -16.69
CA ASP A 256 12.62 5.94 -16.06
C ASP A 256 13.97 6.42 -16.62
N TRP A 257 14.91 5.50 -16.84
CA TRP A 257 16.20 5.82 -17.48
C TRP A 257 16.02 6.34 -18.91
N LEU A 258 15.20 5.67 -19.73
CA LEU A 258 14.89 6.14 -21.08
C LEU A 258 14.22 7.52 -21.06
N TRP A 259 13.33 7.74 -20.10
CA TRP A 259 12.62 9.00 -19.95
C TRP A 259 13.56 10.16 -19.60
N GLU A 260 14.61 9.90 -18.82
CA GLU A 260 15.62 10.88 -18.42
C GLU A 260 16.65 11.13 -19.53
N TYR A 261 17.27 10.08 -20.05
CA TYR A 261 18.46 10.20 -20.90
C TYR A 261 18.16 10.12 -22.40
N MET A 262 17.05 9.50 -22.80
CA MET A 262 16.70 9.30 -24.21
C MET A 262 15.24 9.69 -24.52
N PRO A 263 14.79 10.90 -24.13
CA PRO A 263 13.39 11.30 -24.20
C PRO A 263 12.80 11.30 -25.62
N GLU A 264 13.61 11.52 -26.64
CA GLU A 264 13.18 11.62 -28.05
C GLU A 264 12.69 10.28 -28.61
N ILE A 265 13.27 9.18 -28.14
CA ILE A 265 12.92 7.82 -28.57
C ILE A 265 12.08 7.07 -27.53
N CYS A 266 11.96 7.63 -26.32
CA CYS A 266 11.21 7.01 -25.23
C CYS A 266 9.70 7.01 -25.53
N PRO A 267 8.98 5.88 -25.34
CA PRO A 267 7.54 5.87 -25.45
C PRO A 267 6.89 6.86 -24.47
N LYS A 268 5.81 7.54 -24.90
CA LYS A 268 5.09 8.56 -24.11
C LYS A 268 4.57 8.09 -22.75
N GLY A 269 4.48 6.78 -22.53
CA GLY A 269 4.00 6.24 -21.27
C GLY A 269 4.48 4.83 -21.02
N TYR A 270 4.63 4.49 -19.73
CA TYR A 270 5.08 3.19 -19.25
C TYR A 270 4.29 2.01 -19.85
N GLY A 271 2.96 2.13 -19.93
CA GLY A 271 2.13 1.09 -20.53
C GLY A 271 2.41 0.85 -22.03
N ALA A 272 2.75 1.90 -22.78
CA ALA A 272 3.14 1.77 -24.18
C ALA A 272 4.52 1.10 -24.31
N TYR A 273 5.47 1.50 -23.47
CA TYR A 273 6.77 0.85 -23.35
C TYR A 273 6.64 -0.66 -23.07
N ARG A 274 5.88 -1.06 -22.06
CA ARG A 274 5.69 -2.49 -21.73
C ARG A 274 5.07 -3.28 -22.88
N ARG A 275 4.08 -2.73 -23.59
CA ARG A 275 3.49 -3.39 -24.76
C ARG A 275 4.52 -3.63 -25.87
N MET A 276 5.38 -2.65 -26.10
CA MET A 276 6.45 -2.75 -27.11
C MET A 276 7.52 -3.77 -26.71
N ARG A 277 7.92 -3.79 -25.43
CA ARG A 277 8.87 -4.76 -24.87
C ARG A 277 8.31 -6.18 -24.95
N ASN A 278 7.08 -6.39 -24.47
CA ASN A 278 6.44 -7.71 -24.45
C ASN A 278 6.20 -8.29 -25.86
N SER A 279 5.94 -7.44 -26.85
CA SER A 279 5.80 -7.88 -28.25
C SER A 279 7.12 -7.95 -29.02
N ASN A 280 8.25 -7.60 -28.39
CA ASN A 280 9.56 -7.44 -29.01
C ASN A 280 9.48 -6.69 -30.36
N SER A 281 8.72 -5.59 -30.38
CA SER A 281 8.46 -4.85 -31.61
C SER A 281 9.75 -4.33 -32.25
N ARG A 282 9.77 -4.14 -33.58
CA ARG A 282 10.93 -3.52 -34.28
C ARG A 282 11.34 -2.17 -33.68
N ASN A 283 10.37 -1.40 -33.18
CA ASN A 283 10.65 -0.13 -32.53
C ASN A 283 11.34 -0.32 -31.16
N PHE A 284 10.93 -1.32 -30.39
CA PHE A 284 11.61 -1.67 -29.14
C PHE A 284 13.07 -2.09 -29.38
N GLN A 285 13.34 -2.90 -30.41
CA GLN A 285 14.70 -3.33 -30.77
C GLN A 285 15.62 -2.14 -31.08
N ARG A 286 15.11 -1.12 -31.77
CA ARG A 286 15.85 0.12 -32.03
C ARG A 286 16.16 0.88 -30.74
N ILE A 287 15.17 1.02 -29.85
CA ILE A 287 15.36 1.68 -28.55
C ILE A 287 16.37 0.91 -27.70
N GLN A 288 16.29 -0.43 -27.70
CA GLN A 288 17.22 -1.28 -26.97
C GLN A 288 18.65 -1.13 -27.47
N GLN A 289 18.86 -1.15 -28.79
CA GLN A 289 20.17 -0.95 -29.38
C GLN A 289 20.74 0.43 -29.02
N ALA A 290 19.93 1.48 -29.12
CA ALA A 290 20.36 2.83 -28.78
C ALA A 290 20.68 2.97 -27.28
N ALA A 291 19.89 2.36 -26.39
CA ALA A 291 20.19 2.34 -24.96
C ALA A 291 21.50 1.59 -24.65
N LEU A 292 21.75 0.48 -25.35
CA LEU A 292 22.98 -0.30 -25.21
C LEU A 292 24.22 0.49 -25.65
N GLU A 293 24.12 1.24 -26.74
CA GLU A 293 25.17 2.16 -27.20
C GLU A 293 25.45 3.28 -26.18
N HIS A 294 24.46 3.66 -25.39
CA HIS A 294 24.59 4.57 -24.24
C HIS A 294 25.00 3.87 -22.93
N GLY A 295 25.33 2.58 -22.99
CA GLY A 295 25.84 1.81 -21.87
C GLY A 295 24.76 1.34 -20.88
N PHE A 296 23.50 1.21 -21.30
CA PHE A 296 22.41 0.74 -20.44
C PHE A 296 21.64 -0.43 -21.07
N ASP A 297 21.48 -1.52 -20.31
CA ASP A 297 20.71 -2.68 -20.74
C ASP A 297 19.27 -2.61 -20.21
N LEU A 298 18.33 -2.40 -21.13
CA LEU A 298 16.89 -2.36 -20.82
C LEU A 298 16.32 -3.70 -20.32
N LEU A 299 16.97 -4.82 -20.61
CA LEU A 299 16.49 -6.14 -20.22
C LEU A 299 16.77 -6.42 -18.75
N THR A 300 17.90 -5.96 -18.24
CA THR A 300 18.31 -6.10 -16.82
C THR A 300 18.03 -4.85 -15.99
N GLY A 301 17.85 -3.69 -16.63
CA GLY A 301 17.65 -2.41 -15.93
C GLY A 301 18.92 -1.88 -15.28
N THR A 302 20.08 -2.17 -15.86
CA THR A 302 21.40 -1.84 -15.29
C THR A 302 22.36 -1.28 -16.33
N MET A 303 23.39 -0.56 -15.88
CA MET A 303 24.49 -0.11 -16.76
C MET A 303 25.31 -1.31 -17.24
N THR A 304 25.67 -1.32 -18.51
CA THR A 304 26.64 -2.28 -19.05
C THR A 304 28.04 -1.91 -18.57
N LYS A 305 28.80 -2.92 -18.14
CA LYS A 305 30.21 -2.77 -17.76
C LYS A 305 31.08 -2.39 -18.94
#